data_AF-A0A952IUJ5-F1
#
_entry.id   AF-A0A952IUJ5-F1
#
_cell.length_a   1.000
_cell.length_b   1.000
_cell.length_c   1.000
_cell.angle_alpha   90.00
_cell.angle_beta   90.00
_cell.angle_gamma   90.00
#
_symmetry.space_group_name_H-M   'P 1'
#
loop_
_entity.id
_entity.type
_entity.pdbx_description
1 polymer ?
#
loop_
_entity_poly.entity_id
_entity_poly.type
_entity_poly.pdbx_seq_one_letter_code
_entity_poly.pdbx_strand_id
1 'polypeptide(L)'
;FLKNELADAFDRVIALVVQPGVEFGHTDVVQFDPTIAKTLSGTLNDYPGLVFEAHSTDYQTASNLQNLVSMGFSVLKVGPWLTFALREALYKLDAVANVLDGQAPTGQLMSTMETIMLSAPNNWKNYYSGNEHEQWIQRHFSLSDRIRYYWPDPAAKEAVANLLNQLGERDIPAPVLHQYFPELGMQAKRVSARTLLVESVTRVLKLYDDATQRQSRL
;
A
#
# COMPACT_ATOMS: atom_id res chain seq x y z
N PHE A 1 10.63 -31.38 -11.78
CA PHE A 1 11.07 -30.99 -13.14
C PHE A 1 11.65 -32.18 -13.90
N LEU A 2 12.78 -32.77 -13.49
CA LEU A 2 13.42 -33.88 -14.20
C LEU A 2 12.49 -35.08 -14.50
N LYS A 3 11.74 -35.57 -13.51
CA LYS A 3 10.78 -36.69 -13.71
C LYS A 3 9.69 -36.42 -14.75
N ASN A 4 9.41 -35.15 -15.05
CA ASN A 4 8.40 -34.74 -16.02
C ASN A 4 9.04 -34.19 -17.30
N GLU A 5 10.34 -34.41 -17.51
CA GLU A 5 11.07 -33.94 -18.71
C GLU A 5 11.07 -32.41 -18.89
N LEU A 6 11.00 -31.66 -17.77
CA LEU A 6 10.96 -30.20 -17.75
C LEU A 6 12.31 -29.56 -17.38
N ALA A 7 13.44 -30.15 -17.79
CA ALA A 7 14.77 -29.64 -17.44
C ALA A 7 14.98 -28.19 -17.93
N ASP A 8 14.71 -27.92 -19.20
CA ASP A 8 14.84 -26.59 -19.78
C ASP A 8 13.95 -25.54 -19.08
N ALA A 9 12.79 -25.96 -18.55
CA ALA A 9 11.92 -25.08 -17.78
C ALA A 9 12.47 -24.77 -16.40
N PHE A 10 13.20 -25.72 -15.80
CA PHE A 10 13.87 -25.51 -14.53
C PHE A 10 15.01 -24.49 -14.65
N ASP A 11 15.73 -24.47 -15.77
CA ASP A 11 16.80 -23.49 -16.04
C ASP A 11 16.29 -22.04 -16.10
N ARG A 12 14.98 -21.84 -16.22
CA ARG A 12 14.31 -20.53 -16.20
C ARG A 12 13.77 -20.15 -14.82
N VAL A 13 13.98 -20.97 -13.79
CA VAL A 13 13.65 -20.60 -12.41
C VAL A 13 14.67 -19.57 -11.93
N ILE A 14 14.20 -18.34 -11.70
CA ILE A 14 15.04 -17.20 -11.30
C ILE A 14 14.90 -16.82 -9.83
N ALA A 15 13.83 -17.27 -9.17
CA ALA A 15 13.55 -16.87 -7.79
C ALA A 15 12.85 -17.97 -6.98
N LEU A 16 13.06 -17.92 -5.66
CA LEU A 16 12.34 -18.73 -4.68
C LEU A 16 11.60 -17.83 -3.69
N VAL A 17 10.34 -18.16 -3.41
CA VAL A 17 9.57 -17.48 -2.36
C VAL A 17 10.01 -18.00 -1.00
N VAL A 18 10.42 -17.10 -0.12
CA VAL A 18 10.86 -17.40 1.25
C VAL A 18 10.33 -16.36 2.23
N GLN A 19 10.38 -16.66 3.52
CA GLN A 19 9.97 -15.72 4.59
C GLN A 19 11.21 -15.08 5.23
N PRO A 20 11.56 -13.82 4.90
CA PRO A 20 12.70 -13.09 5.48
C PRO A 20 12.47 -12.58 6.91
N GLY A 21 11.29 -12.80 7.49
CA GLY A 21 10.91 -12.23 8.78
C GLY A 21 10.24 -10.87 8.64
N VAL A 22 9.47 -10.66 7.57
CA VAL A 22 8.63 -9.46 7.38
C VAL A 22 7.16 -9.85 7.34
N GLU A 23 6.34 -9.06 8.03
CA GLU A 23 4.89 -9.26 8.13
C GLU A 23 4.23 -7.96 8.60
N PHE A 24 2.92 -7.86 8.44
CA PHE A 24 2.11 -6.81 9.04
C PHE A 24 0.75 -7.37 9.47
N GLY A 25 0.27 -6.89 10.61
CA GLY A 25 -1.04 -7.22 11.17
C GLY A 25 -2.09 -6.15 10.87
N HIS A 26 -2.96 -5.85 11.84
CA HIS A 26 -3.91 -4.76 11.72
C HIS A 26 -3.31 -3.41 12.09
N THR A 27 -2.47 -3.39 13.13
CA THR A 27 -1.88 -2.19 13.74
C THR A 27 -0.37 -2.18 13.72
N ASP A 28 0.26 -3.33 13.45
CA ASP A 28 1.69 -3.54 13.67
C ASP A 28 2.39 -4.03 12.41
N VAL A 29 3.67 -3.69 12.29
CA VAL A 29 4.56 -4.10 11.20
C VAL A 29 5.79 -4.76 11.80
N VAL A 30 6.06 -6.00 11.42
CA VAL A 30 7.31 -6.69 11.73
C VAL A 30 8.36 -6.19 10.74
N GLN A 31 9.22 -5.31 11.23
CA GLN A 31 10.29 -4.72 10.44
C GLN A 31 11.40 -5.74 10.16
N PHE A 32 11.97 -5.68 8.96
CA PHE A 32 13.06 -6.55 8.56
C PHE A 32 14.27 -6.42 9.49
N ASP A 33 14.77 -7.55 9.98
CA ASP A 33 16.01 -7.65 10.74
C ASP A 33 17.07 -8.41 9.90
N PRO A 34 18.10 -7.72 9.38
CA PRO A 34 19.17 -8.33 8.61
C PRO A 34 19.91 -9.44 9.36
N THR A 35 19.98 -9.39 10.70
CA THR A 35 20.73 -10.37 11.49
C THR A 35 20.06 -11.74 11.46
N ILE A 36 18.72 -11.77 11.47
CA ILE A 36 17.90 -12.99 11.43
C ILE A 36 17.98 -13.63 10.05
N ALA A 37 17.95 -12.84 8.98
CA ALA A 37 17.95 -13.33 7.60
C ALA A 37 19.35 -13.75 7.09
N LYS A 38 20.42 -13.55 7.85
CA LYS A 38 21.81 -13.77 7.40
C LYS A 38 22.06 -15.21 6.93
N THR A 39 21.62 -16.20 7.69
CA THR A 39 21.80 -17.62 7.33
C THR A 39 21.03 -17.98 6.07
N LEU A 40 19.78 -17.51 5.95
CA LEU A 40 18.95 -17.73 4.76
C LEU A 40 19.57 -17.07 3.52
N SER A 41 19.94 -15.79 3.62
CA SER A 41 20.63 -15.03 2.56
C SER A 41 21.91 -15.73 2.10
N GLY A 42 22.71 -16.25 3.04
CA GLY A 42 23.97 -16.95 2.75
C GLY A 42 23.80 -18.20 1.88
N THR A 43 22.62 -18.82 1.83
CA THR A 43 22.37 -19.98 0.96
C THR A 43 22.44 -19.64 -0.53
N LEU A 44 22.21 -18.38 -0.92
CA LEU A 44 22.32 -17.96 -2.33
C LEU A 44 23.73 -18.09 -2.90
N ASN A 45 24.76 -18.19 -2.05
CA ASN A 45 26.14 -18.45 -2.50
C ASN A 45 26.28 -19.79 -3.25
N ASP A 46 25.43 -20.77 -2.91
CA ASP A 46 25.46 -22.09 -3.53
C ASP A 46 24.60 -22.16 -4.81
N TYR A 47 23.81 -21.11 -5.09
CA TYR A 47 22.82 -21.08 -6.16
C TYR A 47 22.98 -19.84 -7.06
N PRO A 48 24.06 -19.75 -7.85
CA PRO A 48 24.30 -18.61 -8.73
C PRO A 48 23.15 -18.44 -9.74
N GLY A 49 22.66 -17.21 -9.89
CA GLY A 49 21.55 -16.88 -10.78
C GLY A 49 20.17 -16.96 -10.14
N LEU A 50 20.05 -17.49 -8.91
CA LEU A 50 18.82 -17.42 -8.13
C LEU A 50 18.79 -16.20 -7.21
N VAL A 51 17.61 -15.64 -7.01
CA VAL A 51 17.30 -14.64 -5.99
C VAL A 51 16.14 -15.08 -5.11
N PHE A 52 15.86 -14.34 -4.05
CA PHE A 52 14.64 -14.53 -3.26
C PHE A 52 13.53 -13.57 -3.68
N GLU A 53 12.30 -14.07 -3.64
CA GLU A 53 11.08 -13.30 -3.69
C GLU A 53 10.48 -13.18 -2.28
N ALA A 54 10.30 -11.95 -1.81
CA ALA A 54 9.71 -11.65 -0.52
C ALA A 54 8.27 -11.13 -0.69
N HIS A 55 7.33 -11.76 0.02
CA HIS A 55 5.93 -11.33 0.10
C HIS A 55 5.72 -10.47 1.34
N SER A 56 4.61 -9.74 1.38
CA SER A 56 4.21 -8.91 2.53
C SER A 56 5.29 -7.89 2.94
N THR A 57 6.02 -7.36 1.95
CA THR A 57 7.05 -6.34 2.19
C THR A 57 6.47 -4.94 2.41
N ASP A 58 5.14 -4.83 2.40
CA ASP A 58 4.38 -3.62 2.70
C ASP A 58 4.80 -3.00 4.05
N TYR A 59 4.76 -1.67 4.13
CA TYR A 59 5.00 -0.84 5.31
C TYR A 59 6.42 -0.94 5.92
N GLN A 60 7.36 -1.58 5.24
CA GLN A 60 8.78 -1.55 5.62
C GLN A 60 9.37 -0.14 5.46
N THR A 61 10.35 0.20 6.28
CA THR A 61 11.12 1.44 6.10
C THR A 61 11.93 1.41 4.80
N ALA A 62 12.26 2.58 4.26
CA ALA A 62 13.11 2.67 3.05
C ALA A 62 14.46 1.93 3.22
N SER A 63 15.09 2.05 4.39
CA SER A 63 16.33 1.33 4.70
C SER A 63 16.13 -0.18 4.76
N ASN A 64 14.99 -0.65 5.25
CA ASN A 64 14.69 -2.08 5.33
C ASN A 64 14.40 -2.69 3.96
N LEU A 65 13.73 -1.94 3.07
CA LEU A 65 13.58 -2.34 1.67
C LEU A 65 14.95 -2.45 0.97
N GLN A 66 15.85 -1.48 1.19
CA GLN A 66 17.23 -1.55 0.68
C GLN A 66 18.00 -2.75 1.25
N ASN A 67 17.87 -3.00 2.56
CA ASN A 67 18.52 -4.13 3.21
C ASN A 67 18.02 -5.46 2.66
N LEU A 68 16.71 -5.62 2.43
CA LEU A 68 16.13 -6.79 1.77
C LEU A 68 16.79 -7.04 0.40
N VAL A 69 16.85 -6.02 -0.47
CA VAL A 69 17.49 -6.15 -1.79
C VAL A 69 18.97 -6.52 -1.65
N SER A 70 19.70 -5.88 -0.74
CA SER A 70 21.12 -6.14 -0.50
C SER A 70 21.43 -7.56 -0.02
N MET A 71 20.46 -8.21 0.62
CA MET A 71 20.54 -9.58 1.13
C MET A 71 19.96 -10.63 0.17
N GLY A 72 19.70 -10.24 -1.09
CA GLY A 72 19.28 -11.16 -2.14
C GLY A 72 17.77 -11.36 -2.25
N PHE A 73 16.96 -10.65 -1.46
CA PHE A 73 15.50 -10.55 -1.66
C PHE A 73 15.22 -9.52 -2.77
N SER A 74 15.58 -9.87 -4.00
CA SER A 74 15.57 -8.94 -5.14
C SER A 74 14.21 -8.79 -5.81
N VAL A 75 13.23 -9.64 -5.49
CA VAL A 75 11.84 -9.46 -5.91
C VAL A 75 11.00 -9.12 -4.67
N LEU A 76 10.62 -7.84 -4.54
CA LEU A 76 9.80 -7.35 -3.43
C LEU A 76 8.34 -7.20 -3.88
N LYS A 77 7.42 -7.94 -3.25
CA LYS A 77 5.99 -7.79 -3.53
C LYS A 77 5.33 -6.82 -2.57
N VAL A 78 4.63 -5.86 -3.15
CA VAL A 78 3.80 -4.85 -2.47
C VAL A 78 2.39 -4.89 -3.05
N GLY A 79 1.38 -4.68 -2.21
CA GLY A 79 -0.01 -4.66 -2.63
C GLY A 79 -0.88 -3.82 -1.71
N PRO A 80 -1.21 -4.32 -0.50
CA PRO A 80 -2.00 -3.59 0.49
C PRO A 80 -1.56 -2.14 0.73
N TRP A 81 -0.25 -1.85 0.79
CA TRP A 81 0.22 -0.48 1.02
C TRP A 81 -0.19 0.48 -0.10
N LEU A 82 -0.24 0.01 -1.35
CA LEU A 82 -0.64 0.84 -2.49
C LEU A 82 -2.11 1.25 -2.36
N THR A 83 -3.00 0.30 -2.06
CA THR A 83 -4.43 0.56 -1.91
C THR A 83 -4.78 1.23 -0.59
N PHE A 84 -3.97 1.02 0.46
CA PHE A 84 -4.06 1.75 1.72
C PHE A 84 -3.76 3.25 1.51
N ALA A 85 -2.68 3.58 0.78
CA ALA A 85 -2.34 4.96 0.42
C ALA A 85 -3.42 5.60 -0.47
N LEU A 86 -4.00 4.85 -1.40
CA LEU A 86 -5.15 5.30 -2.19
C LEU A 86 -6.35 5.64 -1.29
N ARG A 87 -6.69 4.77 -0.35
CA ARG A 87 -7.79 4.98 0.62
C ARG A 87 -7.54 6.24 1.46
N GLU A 88 -6.33 6.43 1.96
CA GLU A 88 -5.97 7.66 2.69
C GLU A 88 -6.22 8.91 1.86
N ALA A 89 -5.74 8.91 0.61
CA ALA A 89 -5.90 10.04 -0.28
C ALA A 89 -7.37 10.32 -0.58
N LEU A 90 -8.18 9.28 -0.81
CA LEU A 90 -9.62 9.40 -1.03
C LEU A 90 -10.33 10.01 0.19
N TYR A 91 -10.04 9.53 1.40
CA TYR A 91 -10.65 10.08 2.63
C TYR A 91 -10.20 11.50 2.93
N LYS A 92 -8.94 11.84 2.66
CA LYS A 92 -8.43 13.21 2.73
C LYS A 92 -9.19 14.12 1.74
N LEU A 93 -9.37 13.67 0.50
CA LEU A 93 -10.09 14.42 -0.53
C LEU A 93 -11.58 14.60 -0.20
N ASP A 94 -12.22 13.60 0.40
CA ASP A 94 -13.60 13.69 0.91
C ASP A 94 -13.75 14.83 1.92
N ALA A 95 -12.81 14.95 2.86
CA ALA A 95 -12.76 16.07 3.80
C ALA A 95 -12.46 17.41 3.11
N VAL A 96 -11.50 17.44 2.17
CA VAL A 96 -11.16 18.64 1.39
C VAL A 96 -12.37 19.17 0.63
N ALA A 97 -13.18 18.29 0.02
CA ALA A 97 -14.35 18.69 -0.74
C ALA A 97 -15.33 19.52 0.10
N ASN A 98 -15.62 19.09 1.34
CA ASN A 98 -16.47 19.86 2.25
C ASN A 98 -15.83 21.19 2.67
N VAL A 99 -14.52 21.21 2.95
CA VAL A 99 -13.80 22.43 3.33
C VAL A 99 -13.85 23.48 2.21
N LEU A 100 -13.70 23.06 0.94
CA LEU A 100 -13.81 23.96 -0.21
C LEU A 100 -15.22 24.52 -0.41
N ASP A 101 -16.25 23.82 0.10
CA ASP A 101 -17.63 24.26 0.09
C ASP A 101 -18.00 25.09 1.35
N GLY A 102 -17.02 25.39 2.21
CA GLY A 102 -17.22 26.16 3.44
C GLY A 102 -17.89 25.36 4.56
N GLN A 103 -17.79 24.03 4.53
CA GLN A 103 -18.43 23.12 5.47
C GLN A 103 -17.39 22.33 6.27
N ALA A 104 -17.79 21.86 7.45
CA ALA A 104 -16.98 20.90 8.21
C ALA A 104 -16.94 19.54 7.47
N PRO A 105 -15.81 18.79 7.53
CA PRO A 105 -15.73 17.44 6.98
C PRO A 105 -16.83 16.51 7.53
N THR A 106 -17.48 15.77 6.64
CA THR A 106 -18.63 14.91 6.99
C THR A 106 -18.34 13.40 6.85
N GLY A 107 -17.33 13.00 6.09
CA GLY A 107 -16.96 11.58 5.94
C GLY A 107 -17.96 10.78 5.07
N GLN A 108 -18.50 11.40 4.01
CA GLN A 108 -19.52 10.77 3.16
C GLN A 108 -19.00 9.54 2.43
N LEU A 109 -17.78 9.60 1.89
CA LEU A 109 -17.18 8.43 1.25
C LEU A 109 -16.93 7.31 2.26
N MET A 110 -16.41 7.63 3.44
CA MET A 110 -16.19 6.64 4.51
C MET A 110 -17.49 5.97 4.95
N SER A 111 -18.57 6.76 5.10
CA SER A 111 -19.90 6.25 5.47
C SER A 111 -20.50 5.34 4.40
N THR A 112 -20.28 5.67 3.12
CA THR A 112 -20.69 4.82 1.99
C THR A 112 -19.93 3.50 2.00
N MET A 113 -18.60 3.57 2.17
CA MET A 113 -17.76 2.37 2.27
C MET A 113 -18.14 1.49 3.47
N GLU A 114 -18.49 2.10 4.61
CA GLU A 114 -18.96 1.36 5.78
C GLU A 114 -20.25 0.58 5.47
N THR A 115 -21.23 1.23 4.84
CA THR A 115 -22.48 0.59 4.43
C THR A 115 -22.22 -0.60 3.51
N ILE A 116 -21.36 -0.42 2.51
CA ILE A 116 -20.97 -1.48 1.57
C ILE A 116 -20.29 -2.64 2.32
N MET A 117 -19.30 -2.34 3.17
CA MET A 117 -18.54 -3.36 3.89
C MET A 117 -19.42 -4.14 4.87
N LEU A 118 -20.36 -3.50 5.56
CA LEU A 118 -21.34 -4.18 6.43
C LEU A 118 -22.30 -5.07 5.64
N SER A 119 -22.73 -4.62 4.45
CA SER A 119 -23.67 -5.39 3.60
C SER A 119 -23.05 -6.66 3.00
N ALA A 120 -21.73 -6.67 2.79
CA ALA A 120 -21.01 -7.79 2.17
C ALA A 120 -19.76 -8.20 2.99
N PRO A 121 -19.90 -8.76 4.19
CA PRO A 121 -18.80 -8.87 5.17
C PRO A 121 -17.75 -9.94 4.85
N ASN A 122 -17.94 -10.77 3.83
CA ASN A 122 -17.10 -11.93 3.53
C ASN A 122 -15.62 -11.60 3.31
N ASN A 123 -15.28 -10.41 2.81
CA ASN A 123 -13.89 -10.05 2.54
C ASN A 123 -13.13 -9.57 3.78
N TRP A 124 -13.81 -9.31 4.92
CA TRP A 124 -13.17 -8.78 6.13
C TRP A 124 -13.52 -9.52 7.44
N LYS A 125 -14.70 -10.17 7.55
CA LYS A 125 -15.20 -10.73 8.82
C LYS A 125 -14.30 -11.77 9.49
N ASN A 126 -13.53 -12.52 8.70
CA ASN A 126 -12.59 -13.52 9.22
C ASN A 126 -11.22 -12.92 9.59
N TYR A 127 -11.01 -11.64 9.28
CA TYR A 127 -9.77 -10.92 9.53
C TYR A 127 -9.90 -9.97 10.71
N TYR A 128 -11.05 -9.31 10.86
CA TYR A 128 -11.25 -8.33 11.92
C TYR A 128 -12.04 -8.92 13.08
N SER A 129 -11.54 -8.71 14.29
CA SER A 129 -12.11 -9.24 15.53
C SER A 129 -12.40 -8.12 16.53
N GLY A 130 -12.99 -8.45 17.68
CA GLY A 130 -13.37 -7.48 18.71
C GLY A 130 -14.80 -7.00 18.60
N ASN A 131 -15.13 -5.96 19.35
CA ASN A 131 -16.46 -5.34 19.38
C ASN A 131 -16.75 -4.51 18.12
N GLU A 132 -17.99 -4.03 17.98
CA GLU A 132 -18.43 -3.29 16.78
C GLU A 132 -17.56 -2.05 16.47
N HIS A 133 -17.14 -1.32 17.50
CA HIS A 133 -16.31 -0.13 17.35
C HIS A 133 -14.87 -0.51 16.92
N GLU A 134 -14.29 -1.53 17.52
CA GLU A 134 -12.97 -2.06 17.13
C GLU A 134 -12.99 -2.56 15.68
N GLN A 135 -14.05 -3.24 15.27
CA GLN A 135 -14.20 -3.69 13.89
C GLN A 135 -14.42 -2.52 12.93
N TRP A 136 -15.14 -1.48 13.34
CA TRP A 136 -15.29 -0.24 12.54
C TRP A 136 -13.93 0.41 12.27
N ILE A 137 -13.09 0.54 13.30
CA ILE A 137 -11.71 1.04 13.14
C ILE A 137 -10.95 0.14 12.17
N GLN A 138 -11.01 -1.18 12.32
CA GLN A 138 -10.28 -2.10 11.46
C GLN A 138 -10.77 -2.08 10.00
N ARG A 139 -12.08 -1.92 9.75
CA ARG A 139 -12.63 -1.80 8.38
C ARG A 139 -12.02 -0.64 7.61
N HIS A 140 -11.75 0.46 8.29
CA HIS A 140 -11.26 1.67 7.64
C HIS A 140 -9.75 1.90 7.78
N PHE A 141 -9.11 1.44 8.84
CA PHE A 141 -7.74 1.85 9.21
C PHE A 141 -6.76 0.69 9.40
N SER A 142 -7.19 -0.56 9.29
CA SER A 142 -6.30 -1.72 9.39
C SER A 142 -5.28 -1.75 8.25
N LEU A 143 -4.01 -2.01 8.57
CA LEU A 143 -2.93 -2.24 7.61
C LEU A 143 -3.20 -3.46 6.69
N SER A 144 -4.07 -4.38 7.13
CA SER A 144 -4.54 -5.49 6.29
C SER A 144 -5.33 -5.05 5.06
N ASP A 145 -5.83 -3.81 5.05
CA ASP A 145 -6.46 -3.10 3.93
C ASP A 145 -7.57 -3.90 3.22
N ARG A 146 -8.45 -4.58 3.99
CA ARG A 146 -9.51 -5.40 3.41
C ARG A 146 -10.57 -4.58 2.65
N ILE A 147 -10.61 -3.26 2.88
CA ILE A 147 -11.44 -2.33 2.11
C ILE A 147 -11.13 -2.37 0.61
N ARG A 148 -9.90 -2.75 0.19
CA ARG A 148 -9.52 -2.82 -1.24
C ARG A 148 -10.41 -3.70 -2.10
N TYR A 149 -11.03 -4.72 -1.52
CA TYR A 149 -11.92 -5.63 -2.24
C TYR A 149 -13.28 -5.01 -2.57
N TYR A 150 -13.59 -3.84 -2.01
CA TYR A 150 -14.86 -3.15 -2.16
C TYR A 150 -14.80 -1.98 -3.15
N TRP A 151 -13.61 -1.49 -3.53
CA TRP A 151 -13.48 -0.45 -4.57
C TRP A 151 -14.10 -0.82 -5.93
N PRO A 152 -14.16 -2.11 -6.35
CA PRO A 152 -14.88 -2.49 -7.56
C PRO A 152 -16.41 -2.39 -7.49
N ASP A 153 -16.99 -2.26 -6.28
CA ASP A 153 -18.44 -2.18 -6.07
C ASP A 153 -19.04 -0.96 -6.80
N PRO A 154 -20.21 -1.08 -7.45
CA PRO A 154 -20.84 0.03 -8.15
C PRO A 154 -21.08 1.27 -7.28
N ALA A 155 -21.54 1.10 -6.04
CA ALA A 155 -21.80 2.21 -5.13
C ALA A 155 -20.51 2.88 -4.67
N ALA A 156 -19.43 2.11 -4.48
CA ALA A 156 -18.11 2.67 -4.19
C ALA A 156 -17.58 3.50 -5.36
N LYS A 157 -17.71 2.99 -6.59
CA LYS A 157 -17.31 3.71 -7.81
C LYS A 157 -18.10 5.00 -7.99
N GLU A 158 -19.41 4.96 -7.77
CA GLU A 158 -20.27 6.14 -7.86
C GLU A 158 -19.89 7.17 -6.80
N ALA A 159 -19.67 6.76 -5.55
CA ALA A 159 -19.25 7.67 -4.48
C ALA A 159 -17.90 8.35 -4.79
N VAL A 160 -16.91 7.60 -5.29
CA VAL A 160 -15.63 8.16 -5.71
C VAL A 160 -15.79 9.11 -6.91
N ALA A 161 -16.63 8.76 -7.89
CA ALA A 161 -16.91 9.62 -9.03
C ALA A 161 -17.57 10.93 -8.61
N ASN A 162 -18.55 10.87 -7.70
CA ASN A 162 -19.23 12.05 -7.15
C ASN A 162 -18.25 12.95 -6.38
N LEU A 163 -17.36 12.36 -5.57
CA LEU A 163 -16.29 13.10 -4.90
C LEU A 163 -15.38 13.84 -5.90
N LEU A 164 -14.91 13.13 -6.93
CA LEU A 164 -14.04 13.72 -7.95
C LEU A 164 -14.76 14.81 -8.76
N ASN A 165 -16.05 14.62 -9.06
CA ASN A 165 -16.87 15.62 -9.74
C ASN A 165 -17.11 16.87 -8.86
N GLN A 166 -17.35 16.68 -7.57
CA GLN A 166 -17.51 17.78 -6.61
C GLN A 166 -16.21 18.61 -6.52
N LEU A 167 -15.06 17.96 -6.48
CA LEU A 167 -13.76 18.65 -6.51
C LEU A 167 -13.52 19.33 -7.86
N GLY A 168 -13.87 18.67 -8.96
CA GLY A 168 -13.71 19.18 -10.32
C GLY A 168 -12.27 19.62 -10.61
N GLU A 169 -12.13 20.72 -11.36
CA GLU A 169 -10.84 21.37 -11.63
C GLU A 169 -10.50 22.47 -10.59
N ARG A 170 -11.12 22.44 -9.41
CA ARG A 170 -10.88 23.47 -8.39
C ARG A 170 -9.47 23.36 -7.83
N ASP A 171 -8.80 24.51 -7.78
CA ASP A 171 -7.51 24.62 -7.11
C ASP A 171 -7.67 24.50 -5.58
N ILE A 172 -7.01 23.52 -4.98
CA ILE A 172 -6.98 23.36 -3.52
C ILE A 172 -6.03 24.43 -2.92
N PRO A 173 -6.49 25.31 -2.02
CA PRO A 173 -5.63 26.31 -1.39
C PRO A 173 -4.49 25.66 -0.59
N ALA A 174 -3.29 26.25 -0.63
CA ALA A 174 -2.09 25.68 0.01
C ALA A 174 -2.25 25.35 1.51
N PRO A 175 -2.92 26.15 2.36
CA PRO A 175 -3.14 25.78 3.76
C PRO A 175 -4.02 24.53 3.92
N VAL A 176 -5.05 24.38 3.08
CA VAL A 176 -5.91 23.19 3.07
C VAL A 176 -5.12 21.99 2.58
N LEU A 177 -4.33 22.16 1.52
CA LEU A 177 -3.48 21.11 1.00
C LEU A 177 -2.48 20.62 2.05
N HIS A 178 -1.82 21.54 2.77
CA HIS A 178 -0.90 21.18 3.85
C HIS A 178 -1.58 20.47 5.03
N GLN A 179 -2.82 20.85 5.37
CA GLN A 179 -3.59 20.21 6.44
C GLN A 179 -3.87 18.72 6.17
N TYR A 180 -4.13 18.34 4.92
CA TYR A 180 -4.51 16.97 4.56
C TYR A 180 -3.39 16.17 3.89
N PHE A 181 -2.46 16.84 3.21
CA PHE A 181 -1.30 16.29 2.53
C PHE A 181 -0.02 17.02 2.98
N PRO A 182 0.35 16.94 4.28
CA PRO A 182 1.47 17.69 4.83
C PRO A 182 2.81 17.39 4.14
N GLU A 183 2.94 16.19 3.56
CA GLU A 183 4.13 15.75 2.83
C GLU A 183 4.46 16.59 1.58
N LEU A 184 3.50 17.39 1.08
CA LEU A 184 3.72 18.28 -0.06
C LEU A 184 4.35 19.63 0.34
N GLY A 185 4.36 19.97 1.64
CA GLY A 185 4.89 21.22 2.17
C GLY A 185 4.03 22.46 1.90
N MET A 186 4.37 23.56 2.58
CA MET A 186 3.61 24.84 2.55
C MET A 186 3.64 25.57 1.20
N GLN A 187 4.62 25.29 0.35
CA GLN A 187 4.81 25.93 -0.97
C GLN A 187 4.31 25.05 -2.12
N ALA A 188 3.51 24.02 -1.81
CA ALA A 188 2.94 23.14 -2.80
C ALA A 188 2.14 23.94 -3.84
N LYS A 189 2.42 23.67 -5.12
CA LYS A 189 1.65 24.26 -6.22
C LYS A 189 0.22 23.72 -6.19
N ARG A 190 -0.67 24.46 -6.84
CA ARG A 190 -2.04 24.00 -7.12
C ARG A 190 -1.99 22.67 -7.85
N VAL A 191 -2.70 21.67 -7.33
CA VAL A 191 -2.73 20.30 -7.83
C VAL A 191 -4.16 19.78 -7.83
N SER A 192 -4.50 19.00 -8.86
CA SER A 192 -5.81 18.38 -8.97
C SER A 192 -5.99 17.23 -7.99
N ALA A 193 -7.25 16.90 -7.66
CA ALA A 193 -7.59 15.73 -6.86
C ALA A 193 -7.03 14.42 -7.46
N ARG A 194 -7.11 14.28 -8.79
CA ARG A 194 -6.60 13.09 -9.50
C ARG A 194 -5.08 12.98 -9.39
N THR A 195 -4.36 14.10 -9.51
CA THR A 195 -2.91 14.14 -9.30
C THR A 195 -2.58 13.69 -7.88
N LEU A 196 -3.31 14.17 -6.86
CA LEU A 196 -3.08 13.77 -5.47
C LEU A 196 -3.26 12.27 -5.24
N LEU A 197 -4.27 11.65 -5.83
CA LEU A 197 -4.46 10.19 -5.76
C LEU A 197 -3.26 9.42 -6.35
N VAL A 198 -2.81 9.83 -7.55
CA VAL A 198 -1.67 9.19 -8.22
C VAL A 198 -0.39 9.39 -7.42
N GLU A 199 -0.14 10.61 -6.93
CA GLU A 199 1.04 10.95 -6.14
C GLU A 199 1.09 10.19 -4.82
N SER A 200 -0.05 9.99 -4.14
CA SER A 200 -0.10 9.20 -2.90
C SER A 200 0.32 7.75 -3.12
N VAL A 201 -0.09 7.11 -4.22
CA VAL A 201 0.35 5.75 -4.57
C VAL A 201 1.80 5.75 -5.05
N THR A 202 2.18 6.75 -5.86
CA THR A 202 3.53 6.89 -6.42
C THR A 202 4.58 7.06 -5.32
N ARG A 203 4.25 7.76 -4.23
CA ARG A 203 5.13 7.86 -3.05
C ARG A 203 5.49 6.51 -2.46
N VAL A 204 4.55 5.57 -2.39
CA VAL A 204 4.83 4.19 -1.95
C VAL A 204 5.70 3.47 -2.98
N LEU A 205 5.35 3.54 -4.26
CA LEU A 205 6.14 2.90 -5.34
C LEU A 205 7.59 3.40 -5.36
N LYS A 206 7.80 4.70 -5.09
CA LYS A 206 9.13 5.31 -5.04
C LYS A 206 10.03 4.67 -3.97
N LEU A 207 9.48 4.23 -2.84
CA LEU A 207 10.26 3.53 -1.82
C LEU A 207 10.86 2.21 -2.34
N TYR A 208 10.08 1.49 -3.16
CA TYR A 208 10.53 0.23 -3.78
C TYR A 208 11.47 0.48 -4.96
N ASP A 209 11.20 1.50 -5.77
CA ASP A 209 12.09 1.90 -6.85
C ASP A 209 13.45 2.32 -6.30
N ASP A 210 13.49 3.23 -5.32
CA ASP A 210 14.71 3.69 -4.68
C ASP A 210 15.49 2.55 -3.98
N ALA A 211 14.79 1.50 -3.50
CA ALA A 211 15.43 0.32 -2.91
C ALA A 211 16.02 -0.66 -3.94
N THR A 212 15.46 -0.70 -5.16
CA THR A 212 15.84 -1.65 -6.21
C THR A 212 16.76 -1.04 -7.27
N GLN A 213 16.89 0.29 -7.31
CA GLN A 213 17.91 0.96 -8.10
C GLN A 213 19.31 0.50 -7.64
N ARG A 214 20.14 0.06 -8.61
CA ARG A 214 21.52 -0.31 -8.32
C ARG A 214 22.24 0.90 -7.72
N GLN A 215 22.67 0.81 -6.47
CA GLN A 215 23.82 1.59 -6.04
C GLN A 215 24.98 1.16 -6.92
N SER A 216 25.39 2.02 -7.86
CA SER A 216 26.64 1.87 -8.56
C SER A 216 27.74 1.70 -7.50
N ARG A 217 28.25 0.47 -7.37
CA ARG A 217 29.46 0.19 -6.59
C ARG A 217 30.57 1.04 -7.21
N LEU A 218 30.91 2.14 -6.54
CA LEU A 218 32.15 2.89 -6.78
C LEU A 218 33.32 2.10 -6.20
#